data_AF-I2H1D4-F1
#
_entry.id   AF-I2H1D4-F1
#
_cell.length_a   1.000
_cell.length_b   1.000
_cell.length_c   1.000
_cell.angle_alpha   90.00
_cell.angle_beta   90.00
_cell.angle_gamma   90.00
#
_symmetry.space_group_name_H-M   'P 1'
#
loop_
_entity.id
_entity.type
_entity.pdbx_description
1 polymer ?
#
loop_
_entity_poly.entity_id
_entity_poly.type
_entity_poly.pdbx_seq_one_letter_code
_entity_poly.pdbx_strand_id
1 'polypeptide(L)'
;MNKLLLALSAVAAAGAIEIDTHSKESICNATSLIQDGLLDYYEGNRYGGTVGIFQPPYYWWQSGEAFGSLLNNWYLCQNDTYEKLIYDAILAQAGPNYDFVPKNQTMVEGNDDQGVFDMTILDAMERNFTAPPKGSPSWLDMNQRVFNSMYDRWDTTSCNGGIRWQIYSWNNGYDYKNAVSTGSLFHIAARLARYTGNASYFQVADTIFDWLTSVNYVMFDDKYGYVMDGASIEQNCTDITRIEWTYNFGIIMDGCAYLYNATNGSAKWEQCTTKLLAGAKDDFFDKNDIMYEAACQTNNKCNNDQRSFKALLARFLGTTSVLAPYTESTIKPMINASAIGAAKSCNGGYDGHTCGLSWQKGTNDGYYGMGEQMSALEIIQNLLINDYPPPLVAPNGGCFNETVNDTQTRLRPPRGLNVTSRTTLNGTVIPQGTFIYINDTNITGGVSVVLNSNTTAGSYLYLNSTNLTAGTYMFYEPSTQVDIVGGSIFNCSSNNLTHSFDLFCKLTNSSDGSFVFYNNTNLVNDLRNFYNTTNITIGTTILKGNTDANLTSSIISQNRKKIQTKS
;
A
#
# COMPACT_ATOMS: atom_id res chain seq x y z
N MET A 1 38.45 -8.57 68.66
CA MET A 1 38.52 -8.69 67.20
C MET A 1 37.27 -9.40 66.70
N ASN A 2 36.87 -9.12 65.47
CA ASN A 2 35.71 -9.61 64.70
C ASN A 2 34.38 -8.88 64.96
N LYS A 3 34.23 -7.73 64.29
CA LYS A 3 32.94 -7.17 63.91
C LYS A 3 32.46 -7.88 62.63
N LEU A 4 31.28 -8.48 62.73
CA LEU A 4 30.49 -9.03 61.64
C LEU A 4 29.99 -7.86 60.77
N LEU A 5 30.36 -7.82 59.48
CA LEU A 5 29.74 -6.93 58.50
C LEU A 5 28.53 -7.66 57.91
N LEU A 6 27.33 -7.17 58.21
CA LEU A 6 26.13 -7.46 57.43
C LEU A 6 26.27 -6.79 56.06
N ALA A 7 26.35 -7.57 54.99
CA ALA A 7 26.07 -7.09 53.65
C ALA A 7 24.54 -6.97 53.51
N LEU A 8 24.03 -5.74 53.57
CA LEU A 8 22.64 -5.43 53.26
C LEU A 8 22.50 -5.41 51.73
N SER A 9 22.06 -6.52 51.15
CA SER A 9 21.61 -6.55 49.77
C SER A 9 20.34 -5.70 49.67
N ALA A 10 20.47 -4.48 49.15
CA ALA A 10 19.31 -3.70 48.74
C ALA A 10 18.68 -4.41 47.53
N VAL A 11 17.69 -5.26 47.80
CA VAL A 11 16.74 -5.70 46.78
C VAL A 11 15.96 -4.43 46.43
N ALA A 12 16.35 -3.74 45.36
CA ALA A 12 15.47 -2.76 44.75
C ALA A 12 14.22 -3.54 44.34
N ALA A 13 13.11 -3.29 45.03
CA ALA A 13 11.82 -3.75 44.55
C ALA A 13 11.63 -3.10 43.17
N ALA A 14 11.76 -3.89 42.11
CA ALA A 14 11.48 -3.42 40.76
C ALA A 14 10.00 -3.03 40.72
N GLY A 15 9.73 -1.72 40.77
CA GLY A 15 8.40 -1.18 40.50
C GLY A 15 8.09 -1.37 39.02
N ALA A 16 6.83 -1.58 38.68
CA ALA A 16 6.39 -1.49 37.29
C ALA A 16 6.76 -0.14 36.69
N ILE A 17 6.85 -0.07 35.36
CA ILE A 17 6.98 1.22 34.68
C ILE A 17 5.82 2.13 35.13
N GLU A 18 6.15 3.21 35.85
CA GLU A 18 5.21 4.28 36.16
C GLU A 18 5.17 5.26 35.00
N ILE A 19 3.97 5.52 34.48
CA ILE A 19 3.76 6.46 33.37
C ILE A 19 2.81 7.58 33.78
N ASP A 20 3.21 8.82 33.46
CA ASP A 20 2.32 9.96 33.34
C ASP A 20 1.94 10.13 31.86
N THR A 21 0.68 9.83 31.54
CA THR A 21 0.19 9.83 30.16
C THR A 21 0.05 11.22 29.54
N HIS A 22 0.31 12.28 30.32
CA HIS A 22 0.34 13.65 29.84
C HIS A 22 1.77 14.22 29.72
N SER A 23 2.79 13.46 30.11
CA SER A 23 4.18 13.89 30.07
C SER A 23 4.94 13.17 28.97
N LYS A 24 5.32 13.91 27.91
CA LYS A 24 6.19 13.39 26.85
C LYS A 24 7.48 12.79 27.40
N GLU A 25 8.09 13.43 28.40
CA GLU A 25 9.30 12.92 29.05
C GLU A 25 9.04 11.56 29.74
N SER A 26 7.93 11.43 30.48
CA SER A 26 7.57 10.17 31.14
C SER A 26 7.33 9.05 30.12
N ILE A 27 6.60 9.35 29.05
CA ILE A 27 6.30 8.40 27.97
C ILE A 27 7.57 7.96 27.23
N CYS A 28 8.46 8.91 26.92
CA CYS A 28 9.72 8.59 26.23
C CYS A 28 10.71 7.83 27.12
N ASN A 29 10.78 8.13 28.41
CA ASN A 29 11.60 7.36 29.35
C ASN A 29 11.08 5.92 29.51
N ALA A 30 9.76 5.76 29.61
CA ALA A 30 9.13 4.44 29.67
C ALA A 30 9.40 3.60 28.41
N THR A 31 9.20 4.22 27.23
CA THR A 31 9.41 3.53 25.96
C THR A 31 10.88 3.22 25.70
N SER A 32 11.83 4.03 26.17
CA SER A 32 13.27 3.72 26.10
C SER A 32 13.61 2.38 26.75
N LEU A 33 13.06 2.08 27.93
CA LEU A 33 13.27 0.78 28.60
C LEU A 33 12.69 -0.37 27.77
N ILE A 34 11.52 -0.16 27.18
CA ILE A 34 10.85 -1.18 26.35
C ILE A 34 11.65 -1.40 25.04
N GLN A 35 12.23 -0.35 24.45
CA GLN A 35 13.11 -0.48 23.29
C GLN A 35 14.36 -1.31 23.60
N ASP A 36 14.95 -1.13 24.77
CA ASP A 36 16.10 -1.93 25.22
C ASP A 36 15.69 -3.41 25.33
N GLY A 37 14.59 -3.71 26.02
CA GLY A 37 14.06 -5.08 26.14
C GLY A 37 13.62 -5.69 24.80
N LEU A 38 13.18 -4.89 23.84
CA LEU A 38 12.90 -5.34 22.46
C LEU A 38 14.20 -5.72 21.73
N LEU A 39 15.25 -4.91 21.86
CA LEU A 39 16.54 -5.11 21.20
C LEU A 39 17.40 -6.22 21.82
N ASP A 40 17.07 -6.72 23.02
CA ASP A 40 17.68 -7.95 23.56
C ASP A 40 17.47 -9.17 22.64
N TYR A 41 16.41 -9.14 21.83
CA TYR A 41 16.09 -10.18 20.86
C TYR A 41 16.74 -9.95 19.47
N TYR A 42 17.42 -8.82 19.25
CA TYR A 42 17.96 -8.47 17.95
C TYR A 42 19.28 -9.21 17.65
N GLU A 43 19.32 -9.95 16.54
CA GLU A 43 20.51 -10.71 16.14
C GLU A 43 21.63 -9.80 15.61
N GLY A 44 21.30 -8.68 14.98
CA GLY A 44 22.31 -7.81 14.37
C GLY A 44 23.33 -7.19 15.35
N ASN A 45 23.03 -7.19 16.66
CA ASN A 45 23.97 -6.76 17.71
C ASN A 45 24.88 -7.90 18.22
N ARG A 46 24.64 -9.14 17.80
CA ARG A 46 25.38 -10.32 18.27
C ARG A 46 26.52 -10.64 17.31
N TYR A 47 27.63 -11.12 17.86
CA TYR A 47 28.76 -11.54 17.03
C TYR A 47 28.33 -12.67 16.08
N GLY A 48 28.42 -12.41 14.77
CA GLY A 48 27.99 -13.35 13.72
C GLY A 48 26.48 -13.37 13.44
N GLY A 49 25.69 -12.52 14.11
CA GLY A 49 24.26 -12.39 13.86
C GLY A 49 23.94 -11.62 12.57
N THR A 50 22.69 -11.70 12.13
CA THR A 50 22.23 -11.10 10.87
C THR A 50 21.56 -9.76 11.12
N VAL A 51 22.04 -8.71 10.46
CA VAL A 51 21.46 -7.35 10.51
C VAL A 51 20.03 -7.38 9.97
N GLY A 52 19.10 -6.74 10.69
CA GLY A 52 17.68 -6.69 10.34
C GLY A 52 16.87 -7.95 10.67
N ILE A 53 17.40 -8.87 11.48
CA ILE A 53 16.73 -10.10 11.91
C ILE A 53 16.68 -10.17 13.44
N PHE A 54 15.58 -10.73 13.98
CA PHE A 54 15.45 -11.08 15.39
C PHE A 54 15.60 -12.59 15.60
N GLN A 55 16.02 -13.00 16.80
CA GLN A 55 16.33 -14.40 17.11
C GLN A 55 15.09 -15.31 17.04
N PRO A 56 15.24 -16.63 16.80
CA PRO A 56 14.12 -17.55 16.95
C PRO A 56 13.47 -17.45 18.34
N PRO A 57 12.14 -17.63 18.46
CA PRO A 57 11.22 -18.17 17.45
C PRO A 57 10.57 -17.11 16.53
N TYR A 58 11.08 -15.87 16.49
CA TYR A 58 10.45 -14.80 15.71
C TYR A 58 10.66 -15.01 14.20
N TYR A 59 9.56 -14.87 13.45
CA TYR A 59 9.60 -14.95 12.00
C TYR A 59 10.08 -13.63 11.39
N TRP A 60 10.43 -13.69 10.11
CA TRP A 60 11.05 -12.57 9.40
C TRP A 60 10.19 -11.30 9.43
N TRP A 61 8.88 -11.40 9.18
CA TRP A 61 7.97 -10.26 9.19
C TRP A 61 7.91 -9.47 10.50
N GLN A 62 8.07 -10.15 11.64
CA GLN A 62 8.11 -9.50 12.96
C GLN A 62 9.30 -8.53 13.07
N SER A 63 10.36 -8.76 12.28
CA SER A 63 11.47 -7.82 12.19
C SER A 63 11.03 -6.50 11.58
N GLY A 64 10.26 -6.53 10.48
CA GLY A 64 9.65 -5.34 9.89
C GLY A 64 8.76 -4.63 10.90
N GLU A 65 7.88 -5.38 11.58
CA GLU A 65 6.99 -4.85 12.61
C GLU A 65 7.77 -4.08 13.71
N ALA A 66 8.83 -4.67 14.24
CA ALA A 66 9.64 -4.10 15.32
C ALA A 66 10.46 -2.89 14.89
N PHE A 67 11.05 -2.90 13.69
CA PHE A 67 11.73 -1.70 13.18
C PHE A 67 10.74 -0.58 12.90
N GLY A 68 9.51 -0.89 12.49
CA GLY A 68 8.42 0.08 12.44
C GLY A 68 8.10 0.69 13.80
N SER A 69 8.06 -0.11 14.88
CA SER A 69 7.83 0.40 16.24
C SER A 69 8.95 1.31 16.71
N LEU A 70 10.20 0.94 16.45
CA LEU A 70 11.38 1.75 16.77
C LEU A 70 11.42 3.06 15.95
N LEU A 71 11.04 3.03 14.68
CA LEU A 71 10.95 4.21 13.82
C LEU A 71 9.85 5.17 14.30
N ASN A 72 8.68 4.63 14.66
CA ASN A 72 7.61 5.44 15.24
C ASN A 72 8.05 6.08 16.57
N ASN A 73 8.82 5.36 17.40
CA ASN A 73 9.41 5.93 18.61
C ASN A 73 10.40 7.07 18.30
N TRP A 74 11.32 6.85 17.35
CA TRP A 74 12.27 7.88 16.87
C TRP A 74 11.53 9.18 16.53
N TYR A 75 10.42 9.08 15.78
CA TYR A 75 9.62 10.23 15.42
C TYR A 75 8.87 10.85 16.61
N LEU A 76 8.21 10.06 17.44
CA LEU A 76 7.37 10.58 18.52
C LEU A 76 8.19 11.14 19.69
N CYS A 77 9.33 10.52 19.99
CA CYS A 77 10.23 10.95 21.05
C CYS A 77 11.33 11.91 20.58
N GLN A 78 11.54 12.04 19.26
CA GLN A 78 12.60 12.88 18.68
C GLN A 78 13.98 12.49 19.23
N ASN A 79 14.24 11.18 19.27
CA ASN A 79 15.47 10.57 19.80
C ASN A 79 16.14 9.73 18.71
N ASP A 80 17.37 10.10 18.35
CA ASP A 80 18.17 9.52 17.27
C ASP A 80 19.05 8.33 17.69
N THR A 81 18.99 7.92 18.97
CA THR A 81 19.82 6.83 19.53
C THR A 81 19.83 5.56 18.66
N TYR A 82 18.68 5.17 18.13
CA TYR A 82 18.52 3.97 17.30
C TYR A 82 18.37 4.25 15.80
N GLU A 83 18.47 5.50 15.36
CA GLU A 83 18.22 5.90 13.97
C GLU A 83 19.11 5.13 12.99
N LYS A 84 20.42 5.08 13.24
CA LYS A 84 21.36 4.33 12.39
C LYS A 84 21.08 2.83 12.40
N LEU A 85 20.69 2.27 13.55
CA LEU A 85 20.36 0.84 13.67
C LEU A 85 19.14 0.50 12.83
N ILE A 86 18.07 1.29 12.95
CA ILE A 86 16.82 1.12 12.20
C ILE A 86 17.11 1.21 10.69
N TYR A 87 17.87 2.23 10.30
CA TYR A 87 18.28 2.46 8.91
C TYR A 87 19.03 1.26 8.31
N ASP A 88 20.10 0.80 8.98
CA ASP A 88 20.92 -0.32 8.51
C ASP A 88 20.09 -1.62 8.46
N ALA A 89 19.23 -1.83 9.45
CA ALA A 89 18.36 -2.99 9.57
C ALA A 89 17.35 -3.11 8.43
N ILE A 90 16.60 -2.03 8.14
CA ILE A 90 15.60 -2.01 7.06
C ILE A 90 16.27 -2.26 5.70
N LEU A 91 17.37 -1.55 5.41
CA LEU A 91 18.06 -1.68 4.13
C LEU A 91 18.71 -3.05 3.92
N ALA A 92 19.19 -3.69 4.99
CA ALA A 92 19.74 -5.05 4.92
C ALA A 92 18.70 -6.09 4.45
N GLN A 93 17.41 -5.82 4.69
CA GLN A 93 16.30 -6.73 4.36
C GLN A 93 15.60 -6.41 3.03
N ALA A 94 15.99 -5.33 2.33
CA ALA A 94 15.32 -4.88 1.11
C ALA A 94 15.43 -5.87 -0.08
N GLY A 95 16.37 -6.82 -0.02
CA GLY A 95 16.63 -7.76 -1.10
C GLY A 95 17.29 -7.10 -2.33
N PRO A 96 17.66 -7.89 -3.36
CA PRO A 96 18.39 -7.38 -4.52
C PRO A 96 17.56 -6.44 -5.42
N ASN A 97 16.24 -6.52 -5.36
CA ASN A 97 15.32 -5.71 -6.16
C ASN A 97 14.76 -4.50 -5.39
N TYR A 98 15.10 -4.35 -4.10
CA TYR A 98 14.50 -3.37 -3.19
C TYR A 98 12.97 -3.48 -3.13
N ASP A 99 12.47 -4.72 -3.15
CA ASP A 99 11.06 -5.08 -3.10
C ASP A 99 10.72 -5.91 -1.85
N PHE A 100 11.66 -6.05 -0.91
CA PHE A 100 11.48 -6.82 0.33
C PHE A 100 11.02 -8.26 0.07
N VAL A 101 11.56 -8.89 -0.99
CA VAL A 101 11.46 -10.35 -1.21
C VAL A 101 12.88 -10.96 -1.18
N PRO A 102 13.54 -11.01 -0.01
CA PRO A 102 14.91 -11.48 0.09
C PRO A 102 15.02 -13.00 -0.17
N LYS A 103 16.05 -13.41 -0.90
CA LYS A 103 16.29 -14.82 -1.26
C LYS A 103 16.43 -15.76 -0.06
N ASN A 104 16.81 -15.24 1.11
CA ASN A 104 16.98 -16.08 2.30
C ASN A 104 15.65 -16.48 2.94
N GLN A 105 14.52 -15.87 2.55
CA GLN A 105 13.22 -16.10 3.15
C GLN A 105 12.26 -16.92 2.26
N THR A 106 12.72 -17.41 1.08
CA THR A 106 11.84 -18.06 0.08
C THR A 106 11.06 -19.30 0.57
N MET A 107 11.44 -19.88 1.70
CA MET A 107 10.76 -21.05 2.29
C MET A 107 9.61 -20.70 3.23
N VAL A 108 9.48 -19.42 3.61
CA VAL A 108 8.49 -18.94 4.58
C VAL A 108 7.76 -17.66 4.13
N GLU A 109 8.28 -16.98 3.10
CA GLU A 109 7.81 -15.68 2.64
C GLU A 109 6.35 -15.66 2.15
N GLY A 110 5.51 -14.92 2.89
CA GLY A 110 4.16 -14.52 2.53
C GLY A 110 4.05 -13.09 2.00
N ASN A 111 2.88 -12.76 1.44
CA ASN A 111 2.55 -11.42 0.99
C ASN A 111 2.32 -10.47 2.16
N ASP A 112 1.80 -11.00 3.27
CA ASP A 112 1.71 -10.33 4.56
C ASP A 112 3.09 -10.01 5.14
N ASP A 113 4.07 -10.93 5.05
CA ASP A 113 5.43 -10.64 5.50
C ASP A 113 6.03 -9.42 4.78
N GLN A 114 5.98 -9.45 3.44
CA GLN A 114 6.41 -8.34 2.59
C GLN A 114 5.62 -7.05 2.90
N GLY A 115 4.31 -7.18 3.12
CA GLY A 115 3.42 -6.05 3.42
C GLY A 115 3.78 -5.33 4.71
N VAL A 116 4.16 -6.05 5.76
CA VAL A 116 4.56 -5.44 7.05
C VAL A 116 5.90 -4.69 6.93
N PHE A 117 6.84 -5.19 6.12
CA PHE A 117 8.04 -4.42 5.79
C PHE A 117 7.69 -3.13 5.01
N ASP A 118 6.75 -3.20 4.07
CA ASP A 118 6.31 -2.01 3.34
C ASP A 118 5.67 -0.97 4.25
N MET A 119 4.85 -1.40 5.23
CA MET A 119 4.27 -0.48 6.22
C MET A 119 5.35 0.31 6.97
N THR A 120 6.51 -0.31 7.21
CA THR A 120 7.66 0.33 7.87
C THR A 120 8.38 1.34 6.98
N ILE A 121 8.57 1.05 5.68
CA ILE A 121 9.19 2.01 4.76
C ILE A 121 8.21 3.09 4.26
N LEU A 122 6.90 2.85 4.33
CA LEU A 122 5.89 3.89 4.23
C LEU A 122 5.94 4.82 5.44
N ASP A 123 6.10 4.30 6.67
CA ASP A 123 6.31 5.13 7.88
C ASP A 123 7.58 5.98 7.74
N ALA A 124 8.68 5.39 7.22
CA ALA A 124 9.92 6.11 6.94
C ALA A 124 9.71 7.28 5.96
N MET A 125 8.98 7.04 4.88
CA MET A 125 8.65 8.04 3.87
C MET A 125 7.76 9.16 4.44
N GLU A 126 6.68 8.79 5.13
CA GLU A 126 5.67 9.74 5.62
C GLU A 126 6.12 10.51 6.85
N ARG A 127 7.19 10.09 7.53
CA ARG A 127 7.80 10.79 8.67
C ARG A 127 9.12 11.47 8.33
N ASN A 128 9.51 11.47 7.05
CA ASN A 128 10.77 12.04 6.57
C ASN A 128 11.99 11.49 7.33
N PHE A 129 12.03 10.17 7.51
CA PHE A 129 13.16 9.44 8.09
C PHE A 129 14.42 9.56 7.22
N THR A 130 15.59 9.31 7.81
CA THR A 130 16.88 9.41 7.11
C THR A 130 16.86 8.72 5.74
N ALA A 131 17.25 9.47 4.71
CA ALA A 131 17.17 9.03 3.32
C ALA A 131 18.16 7.89 3.02
N PRO A 132 17.81 6.93 2.13
CA PRO A 132 18.72 5.89 1.67
C PRO A 132 20.00 6.47 1.05
N PRO A 133 21.10 5.68 0.96
CA PRO A 133 22.37 6.17 0.43
C PRO A 133 22.22 6.62 -1.02
N LYS A 134 23.01 7.62 -1.45
CA LYS A 134 23.05 8.02 -2.86
C LYS A 134 23.33 6.82 -3.76
N GLY A 135 22.47 6.60 -4.74
CA GLY A 135 22.56 5.47 -5.67
C GLY A 135 21.64 4.29 -5.33
N SER A 136 21.08 4.25 -4.13
CA SER A 136 19.96 3.34 -3.79
C SER A 136 18.61 3.99 -4.14
N PRO A 137 17.54 3.20 -4.38
CA PRO A 137 16.18 3.73 -4.50
C PRO A 137 15.76 4.55 -3.27
N SER A 138 14.90 5.54 -3.45
CA SER A 138 14.29 6.27 -2.33
C SER A 138 13.27 5.40 -1.58
N TRP A 139 12.83 5.80 -0.39
CA TRP A 139 11.74 5.11 0.33
C TRP A 139 10.48 4.99 -0.54
N LEU A 140 10.09 6.07 -1.24
CA LEU A 140 8.97 6.04 -2.18
C LEU A 140 9.20 5.03 -3.31
N ASP A 141 10.38 4.99 -3.90
CA ASP A 141 10.67 4.02 -4.97
C ASP A 141 10.58 2.58 -4.47
N MET A 142 11.04 2.30 -3.23
CA MET A 142 10.91 0.99 -2.60
C MET A 142 9.45 0.63 -2.36
N ASN A 143 8.65 1.56 -1.79
CA ASN A 143 7.22 1.37 -1.58
C ASN A 143 6.48 1.03 -2.89
N GLN A 144 6.80 1.75 -3.96
CA GLN A 144 6.22 1.48 -5.29
C GLN A 144 6.65 0.12 -5.86
N ARG A 145 7.88 -0.33 -5.61
CA ARG A 145 8.36 -1.65 -6.03
C ARG A 145 7.62 -2.77 -5.29
N VAL A 146 7.44 -2.63 -3.98
CA VAL A 146 6.68 -3.59 -3.18
C VAL A 146 5.22 -3.64 -3.66
N PHE A 147 4.55 -2.48 -3.77
CA PHE A 147 3.19 -2.40 -4.29
C PHE A 147 3.03 -3.09 -5.64
N ASN A 148 3.90 -2.79 -6.61
CA ASN A 148 3.83 -3.39 -7.94
C ASN A 148 4.07 -4.91 -7.88
N SER A 149 5.06 -5.35 -7.09
CA SER A 149 5.39 -6.76 -6.91
C SER A 149 4.25 -7.57 -6.27
N MET A 150 3.53 -6.97 -5.31
CA MET A 150 2.35 -7.57 -4.69
C MET A 150 1.14 -7.55 -5.64
N TYR A 151 0.88 -6.43 -6.31
CA TYR A 151 -0.27 -6.30 -7.23
C TYR A 151 -0.14 -7.21 -8.45
N ASP A 152 1.08 -7.47 -8.94
CA ASP A 152 1.36 -8.44 -10.01
C ASP A 152 0.92 -9.89 -9.64
N ARG A 153 0.72 -10.17 -8.33
CA ARG A 153 0.23 -11.47 -7.82
C ARG A 153 -1.27 -11.51 -7.63
N TRP A 154 -2.00 -10.47 -8.03
CA TRP A 154 -3.46 -10.47 -8.00
C TRP A 154 -4.02 -11.62 -8.84
N ASP A 155 -4.62 -12.61 -8.17
CA ASP A 155 -5.01 -13.87 -8.79
C ASP A 155 -6.53 -13.90 -9.06
N THR A 156 -6.92 -13.72 -10.33
CA THR A 156 -8.32 -13.81 -10.76
C THR A 156 -8.76 -15.23 -11.13
N THR A 157 -7.87 -16.22 -11.10
CA THR A 157 -8.20 -17.61 -11.46
C THR A 157 -9.01 -18.33 -10.38
N SER A 158 -8.92 -17.84 -9.14
CA SER A 158 -9.68 -18.32 -7.98
C SER A 158 -10.26 -17.14 -7.22
N CYS A 159 -11.48 -17.26 -6.69
CA CYS A 159 -12.13 -16.24 -5.86
C CYS A 159 -12.29 -14.86 -6.54
N ASN A 160 -12.25 -14.81 -7.88
CA ASN A 160 -12.40 -13.60 -8.69
C ASN A 160 -11.41 -12.45 -8.38
N GLY A 161 -10.29 -12.73 -7.71
CA GLY A 161 -9.32 -11.72 -7.30
C GLY A 161 -8.65 -12.07 -5.97
N GLY A 162 -7.95 -11.11 -5.37
CA GLY A 162 -7.21 -11.29 -4.13
C GLY A 162 -5.84 -11.90 -4.34
N ILE A 163 -4.94 -11.65 -3.39
CA ILE A 163 -3.63 -12.30 -3.35
C ILE A 163 -3.65 -13.44 -2.34
N ARG A 164 -2.87 -14.48 -2.61
CA ARG A 164 -2.68 -15.62 -1.71
C ARG A 164 -1.88 -15.20 -0.50
N TRP A 165 -1.95 -16.00 0.56
CA TRP A 165 -1.10 -15.83 1.73
C TRP A 165 0.37 -15.92 1.31
N GLN A 166 0.79 -17.06 0.78
CA GLN A 166 2.18 -17.29 0.40
C GLN A 166 2.55 -16.70 -0.96
N ILE A 167 3.81 -16.25 -1.13
CA ILE A 167 4.33 -15.81 -2.43
C ILE A 167 4.60 -17.00 -3.35
N TYR A 168 5.19 -18.06 -2.79
CA TYR A 168 5.67 -19.18 -3.56
C TYR A 168 4.74 -20.39 -3.48
N SER A 169 4.51 -21.03 -4.63
CA SER A 169 3.53 -22.11 -4.76
C SER A 169 3.85 -23.39 -4.00
N TRP A 170 5.08 -23.53 -3.50
CA TRP A 170 5.52 -24.69 -2.70
C TRP A 170 5.42 -24.46 -1.20
N ASN A 171 5.09 -23.24 -0.75
CA ASN A 171 4.91 -22.96 0.66
C ASN A 171 3.51 -23.41 1.11
N ASN A 172 3.43 -23.92 2.34
CA ASN A 172 2.15 -24.29 2.95
C ASN A 172 1.28 -23.05 3.14
N GLY A 173 0.01 -23.13 2.74
CA GLY A 173 -0.90 -21.97 2.76
C GLY A 173 -0.94 -21.17 1.46
N TYR A 174 -0.23 -21.57 0.41
CA TYR A 174 -0.40 -20.96 -0.92
C TYR A 174 -1.83 -21.15 -1.48
N ASP A 175 -2.54 -22.17 -1.01
CA ASP A 175 -3.95 -22.42 -1.29
C ASP A 175 -4.92 -21.55 -0.46
N TYR A 176 -4.40 -20.71 0.43
CA TYR A 176 -5.20 -19.84 1.30
C TYR A 176 -5.13 -18.39 0.81
N LYS A 177 -6.28 -17.71 0.72
CA LYS A 177 -6.36 -16.25 0.57
C LYS A 177 -6.83 -15.67 1.89
N ASN A 178 -6.05 -14.76 2.47
CA ASN A 178 -6.33 -14.20 3.78
C ASN A 178 -6.48 -12.68 3.73
N ALA A 179 -7.16 -12.15 4.76
CA ALA A 179 -7.41 -10.73 4.91
C ALA A 179 -6.11 -9.95 5.16
N VAL A 180 -5.14 -10.50 5.89
CA VAL A 180 -3.87 -9.80 6.17
C VAL A 180 -3.07 -9.52 4.89
N SER A 181 -2.95 -10.48 3.97
CA SER A 181 -2.17 -10.28 2.74
C SER A 181 -2.83 -9.26 1.83
N THR A 182 -4.12 -9.47 1.54
CA THR A 182 -4.85 -8.58 0.63
C THR A 182 -5.12 -7.20 1.28
N GLY A 183 -5.35 -7.19 2.59
CA GLY A 183 -5.48 -5.98 3.41
C GLY A 183 -4.18 -5.17 3.45
N SER A 184 -3.01 -5.81 3.51
CA SER A 184 -1.73 -5.13 3.41
C SER A 184 -1.58 -4.43 2.05
N LEU A 185 -1.92 -5.11 0.95
CA LEU A 185 -1.91 -4.48 -0.38
C LEU A 185 -2.89 -3.30 -0.48
N PHE A 186 -4.08 -3.42 0.12
CA PHE A 186 -5.04 -2.32 0.22
C PHE A 186 -4.46 -1.13 1.00
N HIS A 187 -3.84 -1.40 2.15
CA HIS A 187 -3.26 -0.38 3.01
C HIS A 187 -2.12 0.38 2.32
N ILE A 188 -1.23 -0.35 1.63
CA ILE A 188 -0.16 0.24 0.82
C ILE A 188 -0.75 1.14 -0.29
N ALA A 189 -1.77 0.65 -1.01
CA ALA A 189 -2.44 1.43 -2.04
C ALA A 189 -3.06 2.72 -1.47
N ALA A 190 -3.72 2.63 -0.32
CA ALA A 190 -4.33 3.78 0.36
C ALA A 190 -3.30 4.84 0.76
N ARG A 191 -2.17 4.41 1.32
CA ARG A 191 -1.07 5.30 1.74
C ARG A 191 -0.39 5.96 0.54
N LEU A 192 -0.08 5.19 -0.50
CA LEU A 192 0.46 5.73 -1.76
C LEU A 192 -0.52 6.68 -2.46
N ALA A 193 -1.82 6.39 -2.43
CA ALA A 193 -2.85 7.28 -2.96
C ALA A 193 -2.85 8.63 -2.24
N ARG A 194 -2.81 8.62 -0.90
CA ARG A 194 -2.74 9.84 -0.10
C ARG A 194 -1.44 10.61 -0.31
N TYR A 195 -0.30 9.91 -0.28
CA TYR A 195 1.01 10.54 -0.37
C TYR A 195 1.26 11.20 -1.73
N THR A 196 0.90 10.51 -2.82
CA THR A 196 1.22 10.94 -4.19
C THR A 196 0.10 11.71 -4.87
N GLY A 197 -1.16 11.55 -4.43
CA GLY A 197 -2.34 12.05 -5.13
C GLY A 197 -2.61 11.34 -6.47
N ASN A 198 -1.92 10.24 -6.78
CA ASN A 198 -2.10 9.53 -8.06
C ASN A 198 -3.40 8.72 -8.06
N ALA A 199 -4.29 9.05 -9.00
CA ALA A 199 -5.61 8.44 -9.17
C ALA A 199 -5.59 6.91 -9.32
N SER A 200 -4.52 6.33 -9.87
CA SER A 200 -4.42 4.88 -10.05
C SER A 200 -4.35 4.12 -8.73
N TYR A 201 -3.67 4.66 -7.72
CA TYR A 201 -3.66 4.02 -6.39
C TYR A 201 -5.03 4.04 -5.73
N PHE A 202 -5.81 5.11 -5.91
CA PHE A 202 -7.20 5.15 -5.44
C PHE A 202 -8.06 4.07 -6.11
N GLN A 203 -7.94 3.91 -7.43
CA GLN A 203 -8.69 2.90 -8.18
C GLN A 203 -8.33 1.48 -7.74
N VAL A 204 -7.04 1.21 -7.52
CA VAL A 204 -6.58 -0.08 -7.03
C VAL A 204 -7.05 -0.33 -5.61
N ALA A 205 -6.95 0.65 -4.70
CA ALA A 205 -7.44 0.52 -3.34
C ALA A 205 -8.95 0.22 -3.30
N ASP A 206 -9.73 0.91 -4.14
CA ASP A 206 -11.18 0.67 -4.28
C ASP A 206 -11.46 -0.77 -4.77
N THR A 207 -10.73 -1.22 -5.80
CA THR A 207 -10.84 -2.59 -6.34
C THR A 207 -10.53 -3.65 -5.30
N ILE A 208 -9.48 -3.44 -4.50
CA ILE A 208 -9.07 -4.41 -3.47
C ILE A 208 -10.09 -4.45 -2.34
N PHE A 209 -10.58 -3.29 -1.89
CA PHE A 209 -11.58 -3.22 -0.82
C PHE A 209 -12.92 -3.83 -1.25
N ASP A 210 -13.36 -3.55 -2.49
CA ASP A 210 -14.54 -4.16 -3.06
C ASP A 210 -14.39 -5.69 -3.17
N TRP A 211 -13.18 -6.19 -3.46
CA TRP A 211 -12.92 -7.62 -3.41
C TRP A 211 -13.04 -8.17 -1.98
N LEU A 212 -12.36 -7.56 -0.99
CA LEU A 212 -12.40 -7.98 0.42
C LEU A 212 -13.84 -8.07 0.96
N THR A 213 -14.70 -7.14 0.55
CA THR A 213 -16.12 -7.15 0.91
C THR A 213 -16.92 -8.19 0.12
N SER A 214 -16.64 -8.35 -1.18
CA SER A 214 -17.34 -9.34 -2.03
C SER A 214 -17.14 -10.80 -1.58
N VAL A 215 -15.98 -11.12 -1.01
CA VAL A 215 -15.68 -12.45 -0.46
C VAL A 215 -16.03 -12.59 1.02
N ASN A 216 -16.66 -11.57 1.61
CA ASN A 216 -17.05 -11.50 3.02
C ASN A 216 -15.88 -11.63 4.01
N TYR A 217 -14.68 -11.20 3.62
CA TYR A 217 -13.58 -11.04 4.58
C TYR A 217 -13.75 -9.76 5.38
N VAL A 218 -14.29 -8.72 4.75
CA VAL A 218 -14.75 -7.50 5.42
C VAL A 218 -16.25 -7.42 5.29
N MET A 219 -16.95 -7.36 6.42
CA MET A 219 -18.42 -7.29 6.45
C MET A 219 -18.87 -6.11 7.30
N PHE A 220 -20.06 -5.61 7.02
CA PHE A 220 -20.66 -4.52 7.79
C PHE A 220 -22.11 -4.85 8.09
N ASP A 221 -22.50 -4.69 9.35
CA ASP A 221 -23.92 -4.55 9.73
C ASP A 221 -24.27 -3.08 9.97
N ASP A 222 -25.40 -2.79 10.61
CA ASP A 222 -25.84 -1.41 10.89
C ASP A 222 -24.87 -0.63 11.79
N LYS A 223 -24.18 -1.31 12.73
CA LYS A 223 -23.37 -0.69 13.79
C LYS A 223 -21.88 -1.04 13.69
N TYR A 224 -21.55 -2.26 13.30
CA TYR A 224 -20.22 -2.84 13.39
C TYR A 224 -19.69 -3.26 12.01
N GLY A 225 -18.37 -3.26 11.91
CA GLY A 225 -17.63 -3.90 10.84
C GLY A 225 -16.88 -5.10 11.42
N TYR A 226 -16.75 -6.16 10.62
CA TYR A 226 -16.13 -7.42 10.99
C TYR A 226 -15.02 -7.74 10.00
N VAL A 227 -13.92 -8.34 10.47
CA VAL A 227 -12.80 -8.74 9.61
C VAL A 227 -12.39 -10.19 9.88
N MET A 228 -12.79 -11.08 8.97
CA MET A 228 -12.51 -12.51 9.02
C MET A 228 -11.09 -12.82 8.53
N ASP A 229 -10.54 -13.97 8.93
CA ASP A 229 -9.16 -14.34 8.64
C ASP A 229 -8.89 -14.63 7.16
N GLY A 230 -9.77 -15.38 6.51
CA GLY A 230 -9.57 -15.82 5.13
C GLY A 230 -10.35 -17.08 4.77
N ALA A 231 -10.01 -17.69 3.64
CA ALA A 231 -10.59 -18.95 3.19
C ALA A 231 -9.66 -19.68 2.19
N SER A 232 -9.91 -20.98 2.00
CA SER A 232 -9.20 -21.76 1.00
C SER A 232 -9.73 -21.45 -0.41
N ILE A 233 -8.84 -21.48 -1.40
CA ILE A 233 -9.22 -21.37 -2.81
C ILE A 233 -9.98 -22.60 -3.32
N GLU A 234 -9.90 -23.74 -2.64
CA GLU A 234 -10.56 -25.00 -3.06
C GLU A 234 -12.08 -24.87 -3.11
N GLN A 235 -12.66 -24.07 -2.21
CA GLN A 235 -14.10 -23.77 -2.17
C GLN A 235 -14.40 -22.36 -2.67
N ASN A 236 -13.57 -21.84 -3.60
CA ASN A 236 -13.71 -20.50 -4.16
C ASN A 236 -13.84 -19.41 -3.08
N CYS A 237 -13.07 -19.55 -1.99
CA CYS A 237 -13.05 -18.66 -0.83
C CYS A 237 -14.38 -18.54 -0.05
N THR A 238 -15.25 -19.55 -0.13
CA THR A 238 -16.54 -19.55 0.58
C THR A 238 -16.51 -20.22 1.96
N ASP A 239 -15.47 -21.00 2.26
CA ASP A 239 -15.23 -21.66 3.54
C ASP A 239 -14.47 -20.75 4.52
N ILE A 240 -15.13 -19.65 4.88
CA ILE A 240 -14.52 -18.56 5.66
C ILE A 240 -14.11 -19.05 7.06
N THR A 241 -12.84 -18.83 7.38
CA THR A 241 -12.30 -18.94 8.73
C THR A 241 -12.71 -17.71 9.53
N ARG A 242 -13.72 -17.89 10.39
CA ARG A 242 -14.33 -16.81 11.18
C ARG A 242 -13.57 -16.57 12.50
N ILE A 243 -12.28 -16.28 12.37
CA ILE A 243 -11.47 -15.79 13.48
C ILE A 243 -11.13 -14.34 13.17
N GLU A 244 -11.35 -13.47 14.15
CA GLU A 244 -11.08 -12.06 14.06
C GLU A 244 -9.81 -11.76 14.86
N TRP A 245 -8.87 -11.07 14.21
CA TRP A 245 -7.56 -10.76 14.77
C TRP A 245 -7.35 -9.25 14.79
N THR A 246 -6.73 -8.75 15.86
CA THR A 246 -6.48 -7.31 16.05
C THR A 246 -5.79 -6.64 14.86
N TYR A 247 -4.74 -7.26 14.31
CA TYR A 247 -3.98 -6.71 13.18
C TYR A 247 -4.77 -6.58 11.87
N ASN A 248 -5.69 -7.51 11.56
CA ASN A 248 -6.53 -7.46 10.37
C ASN A 248 -7.44 -6.23 10.41
N PHE A 249 -8.02 -5.96 11.59
CA PHE A 249 -8.78 -4.73 11.83
C PHE A 249 -7.91 -3.50 11.70
N GLY A 250 -6.74 -3.49 12.37
CA GLY A 250 -5.83 -2.35 12.33
C GLY A 250 -5.46 -1.93 10.91
N ILE A 251 -4.99 -2.89 10.11
CA ILE A 251 -4.50 -2.65 8.73
C ILE A 251 -5.63 -2.09 7.84
N ILE A 252 -6.81 -2.70 7.86
CA ILE A 252 -7.91 -2.30 6.97
C ILE A 252 -8.57 -1.01 7.46
N MET A 253 -8.75 -0.83 8.77
CA MET A 253 -9.29 0.40 9.36
C MET A 253 -8.40 1.61 9.01
N ASP A 254 -7.08 1.47 9.15
CA ASP A 254 -6.14 2.54 8.83
C ASP A 254 -6.16 2.87 7.33
N GLY A 255 -6.18 1.85 6.46
CA GLY A 255 -6.35 2.07 5.01
C GLY A 255 -7.61 2.86 4.67
N CYS A 256 -8.73 2.57 5.35
CA CYS A 256 -9.95 3.35 5.24
C CYS A 256 -9.78 4.80 5.75
N ALA A 257 -9.06 5.02 6.86
CA ALA A 257 -8.78 6.36 7.37
C ALA A 257 -7.87 7.19 6.43
N TYR A 258 -6.86 6.55 5.82
CA TYR A 258 -6.03 7.15 4.78
C TYR A 258 -6.87 7.61 3.58
N LEU A 259 -7.77 6.75 3.09
CA LEU A 259 -8.64 7.09 1.96
C LEU A 259 -9.71 8.11 2.33
N TYR A 260 -10.26 8.08 3.55
CA TYR A 260 -11.14 9.12 4.07
C TYR A 260 -10.45 10.49 3.98
N ASN A 261 -9.23 10.58 4.50
CA ASN A 261 -8.45 11.81 4.47
C ASN A 261 -8.10 12.25 3.04
N ALA A 262 -7.62 11.31 2.22
CA ALA A 262 -7.18 11.57 0.85
C ALA A 262 -8.32 11.95 -0.11
N THR A 263 -9.56 11.58 0.22
CA THR A 263 -10.77 11.92 -0.56
C THR A 263 -11.57 13.08 0.03
N ASN A 264 -10.98 13.83 0.97
CA ASN A 264 -11.62 14.96 1.66
C ASN A 264 -12.95 14.58 2.35
N GLY A 265 -12.98 13.41 2.98
CA GLY A 265 -14.10 12.97 3.80
C GLY A 265 -15.20 12.21 3.03
N SER A 266 -14.83 11.32 2.11
CA SER A 266 -15.81 10.47 1.41
C SER A 266 -16.62 9.62 2.40
N ALA A 267 -17.94 9.61 2.22
CA ALA A 267 -18.86 8.84 3.04
C ALA A 267 -18.58 7.33 3.05
N LYS A 268 -18.08 6.76 1.93
CA LYS A 268 -17.69 5.33 1.86
C LYS A 268 -16.60 5.02 2.88
N TRP A 269 -15.55 5.85 2.90
CA TRP A 269 -14.39 5.65 3.75
C TRP A 269 -14.64 6.07 5.20
N GLU A 270 -15.49 7.08 5.42
CA GLU A 270 -16.00 7.42 6.76
C GLU A 270 -16.76 6.26 7.38
N GLN A 271 -17.68 5.65 6.62
CA GLN A 271 -18.47 4.50 7.07
C GLN A 271 -17.58 3.29 7.35
N CYS A 272 -16.62 2.99 6.46
CA CYS A 272 -15.65 1.92 6.68
C CYS A 272 -14.89 2.13 7.99
N THR A 273 -14.26 3.29 8.16
CA THR A 273 -13.44 3.64 9.35
C THR A 273 -14.28 3.57 10.62
N THR A 274 -15.48 4.15 10.61
CA THR A 274 -16.37 4.21 11.78
C THR A 274 -16.82 2.82 12.22
N LYS A 275 -17.25 1.98 11.28
CA LYS A 275 -17.77 0.65 11.60
C LYS A 275 -16.66 -0.31 12.02
N LEU A 276 -15.50 -0.28 11.37
CA LEU A 276 -14.35 -1.08 11.78
C LEU A 276 -13.82 -0.66 13.15
N LEU A 277 -13.78 0.63 13.46
CA LEU A 277 -13.44 1.10 14.81
C LEU A 277 -14.45 0.59 15.85
N ALA A 278 -15.75 0.63 15.53
CA ALA A 278 -16.78 0.13 16.43
C ALA A 278 -16.63 -1.39 16.67
N GLY A 279 -16.36 -2.18 15.62
CA GLY A 279 -16.11 -3.62 15.74
C GLY A 279 -14.85 -3.93 16.53
N ALA A 280 -13.75 -3.23 16.22
CA ALA A 280 -12.50 -3.38 16.97
C ALA A 280 -12.68 -3.09 18.47
N LYS A 281 -13.47 -2.05 18.81
CA LYS A 281 -13.81 -1.72 20.19
C LYS A 281 -14.64 -2.81 20.88
N ASP A 282 -15.56 -3.45 20.15
CA ASP A 282 -16.43 -4.50 20.69
C ASP A 282 -15.65 -5.79 20.99
N ASP A 283 -14.79 -6.21 20.05
CA ASP A 283 -14.11 -7.50 20.13
C ASP A 283 -12.81 -7.46 20.95
N PHE A 284 -12.01 -6.41 20.80
CA PHE A 284 -10.63 -6.40 21.28
C PHE A 284 -10.38 -5.51 22.50
N PHE A 285 -11.41 -4.87 23.06
CA PHE A 285 -11.28 -4.03 24.26
C PHE A 285 -12.21 -4.51 25.36
N ASP A 286 -11.69 -4.63 26.57
CA ASP A 286 -12.51 -4.99 27.72
C ASP A 286 -13.38 -3.82 28.18
N LYS A 287 -14.20 -4.05 29.21
CA LYS A 287 -15.06 -3.02 29.82
C LYS A 287 -14.31 -1.81 30.41
N ASN A 288 -12.99 -1.88 30.54
CA ASN A 288 -12.12 -0.80 31.01
C ASN A 288 -11.33 -0.17 29.85
N ASP A 289 -11.73 -0.44 28.60
CA ASP A 289 -11.04 -0.02 27.38
C ASP A 289 -9.58 -0.53 27.28
N ILE A 290 -9.26 -1.70 27.86
CA ILE A 290 -7.93 -2.32 27.76
C ILE A 290 -7.91 -3.36 26.63
N MET A 291 -7.02 -3.16 25.67
CA MET A 291 -6.84 -4.01 24.49
C MET A 291 -6.37 -5.43 24.83
N TYR A 292 -6.86 -6.43 24.11
CA TYR A 292 -6.41 -7.83 24.18
C TYR A 292 -6.65 -8.59 22.87
N GLU A 293 -5.98 -9.73 22.71
CA GLU A 293 -6.23 -10.64 21.59
C GLU A 293 -7.34 -11.63 21.94
N ALA A 294 -8.57 -11.38 21.48
CA ALA A 294 -9.77 -12.08 21.93
C ALA A 294 -9.72 -13.60 21.66
N ALA A 295 -9.23 -14.00 20.49
CA ALA A 295 -9.22 -15.37 20.02
C ALA A 295 -8.31 -16.31 20.85
N CYS A 296 -7.21 -15.78 21.41
CA CYS A 296 -6.16 -16.62 22.00
C CYS A 296 -5.68 -16.19 23.38
N GLN A 297 -5.84 -14.92 23.78
CA GLN A 297 -5.27 -14.43 25.04
C GLN A 297 -6.08 -14.96 26.23
N THR A 298 -7.41 -15.00 26.11
CA THR A 298 -8.34 -15.44 27.19
C THR A 298 -8.19 -16.91 27.57
N ASN A 299 -7.68 -17.73 26.64
CA ASN A 299 -7.50 -19.17 26.82
C ASN A 299 -6.02 -19.60 26.86
N ASN A 300 -5.08 -18.63 26.87
CA ASN A 300 -3.63 -18.86 26.94
C ASN A 300 -3.08 -19.71 25.77
N LYS A 301 -3.59 -19.50 24.55
CA LYS A 301 -3.17 -20.25 23.35
C LYS A 301 -2.54 -19.39 22.26
N CYS A 302 -2.21 -18.13 22.54
CA CYS A 302 -1.54 -17.29 21.56
C CYS A 302 -0.19 -17.91 21.18
N ASN A 303 0.02 -18.13 19.88
CA ASN A 303 1.31 -18.53 19.35
C ASN A 303 2.26 -17.32 19.26
N ASN A 304 3.47 -17.52 18.74
CA ASN A 304 4.48 -16.47 18.71
C ASN A 304 4.09 -15.23 17.88
N ASP A 305 3.38 -15.43 16.77
CA ASP A 305 2.88 -14.35 15.90
C ASP A 305 1.74 -13.58 16.59
N GLN A 306 0.76 -14.31 17.12
CA GLN A 306 -0.44 -13.75 17.74
C GLN A 306 -0.16 -12.88 18.96
N ARG A 307 1.01 -13.07 19.60
CA ARG A 307 1.47 -12.22 20.71
C ARG A 307 1.89 -10.83 20.26
N SER A 308 2.19 -10.60 18.98
CA SER A 308 2.50 -9.26 18.44
C SER A 308 1.33 -8.58 17.71
N PHE A 309 0.30 -9.30 17.27
CA PHE A 309 -0.78 -8.74 16.43
C PHE A 309 -1.37 -7.40 16.91
N LYS A 310 -1.57 -7.27 18.23
CA LYS A 310 -2.15 -6.05 18.80
C LYS A 310 -1.25 -4.82 18.71
N ALA A 311 0.05 -4.99 18.45
CA ALA A 311 0.97 -3.89 18.18
C ALA A 311 0.56 -3.10 16.93
N LEU A 312 0.19 -3.78 15.84
CA LEU A 312 -0.33 -3.13 14.64
C LEU A 312 -1.66 -2.42 14.90
N LEU A 313 -2.60 -3.04 15.63
CA LEU A 313 -3.84 -2.34 16.00
C LEU A 313 -3.57 -1.08 16.83
N ALA A 314 -2.65 -1.14 17.79
CA ALA A 314 -2.24 0.01 18.59
C ALA A 314 -1.68 1.15 17.73
N ARG A 315 -0.75 0.83 16.81
CA ARG A 315 -0.18 1.79 15.85
C ARG A 315 -1.25 2.47 14.98
N PHE A 316 -2.18 1.67 14.48
CA PHE A 316 -3.16 2.09 13.50
C PHE A 316 -4.37 2.80 14.11
N LEU A 317 -4.70 2.54 15.38
CA LEU A 317 -5.62 3.38 16.14
C LEU A 317 -5.09 4.82 16.26
N GLY A 318 -3.82 4.98 16.62
CA GLY A 318 -3.21 6.31 16.73
C GLY A 318 -3.21 7.06 15.39
N THR A 319 -2.85 6.39 14.30
CA THR A 319 -2.84 7.00 12.97
C THR A 319 -4.26 7.34 12.48
N THR A 320 -5.24 6.46 12.74
CA THR A 320 -6.66 6.70 12.44
C THR A 320 -7.19 7.93 13.17
N SER A 321 -6.83 8.14 14.45
CA SER A 321 -7.29 9.31 15.22
C SER A 321 -6.81 10.64 14.64
N VAL A 322 -5.66 10.64 13.97
CA VAL A 322 -5.08 11.83 13.33
C VAL A 322 -5.63 12.06 11.92
N LEU A 323 -5.81 11.00 11.12
CA LEU A 323 -6.32 11.09 9.75
C LEU A 323 -7.83 11.28 9.65
N ALA A 324 -8.57 10.75 10.62
CA ALA A 324 -10.01 10.85 10.78
C ALA A 324 -10.36 11.44 12.16
N PRO A 325 -10.17 12.75 12.40
CA PRO A 325 -10.23 13.37 13.73
C PRO A 325 -11.55 13.16 14.49
N TYR A 326 -12.66 12.91 13.78
CA TYR A 326 -13.95 12.60 14.43
C TYR A 326 -13.89 11.32 15.29
N THR A 327 -12.91 10.44 15.06
CA THR A 327 -12.69 9.21 15.83
C THR A 327 -11.89 9.42 17.12
N GLU A 328 -11.20 10.55 17.28
CA GLU A 328 -10.27 10.80 18.40
C GLU A 328 -10.94 10.62 19.77
N SER A 329 -12.17 11.14 19.92
CA SER A 329 -12.94 11.04 21.16
C SER A 329 -13.24 9.60 21.60
N THR A 330 -13.22 8.65 20.66
CA THR A 330 -13.39 7.22 20.93
C THR A 330 -12.04 6.53 21.15
N ILE A 331 -11.05 6.84 20.32
CA ILE A 331 -9.73 6.17 20.31
C ILE A 331 -8.86 6.58 21.50
N LYS A 332 -8.86 7.87 21.87
CA LYS A 332 -7.96 8.39 22.91
C LYS A 332 -8.17 7.72 24.28
N PRO A 333 -9.41 7.50 24.76
CA PRO A 333 -9.64 6.69 25.97
C PRO A 333 -9.11 5.25 25.86
N MET A 334 -9.27 4.61 24.70
CA MET A 334 -8.80 3.24 24.43
C MET A 334 -7.28 3.13 24.49
N ILE A 335 -6.57 4.07 23.86
CA ILE A 335 -5.09 4.15 23.94
C ILE A 335 -4.66 4.42 25.38
N ASN A 336 -5.27 5.38 26.06
CA ASN A 336 -4.88 5.76 27.41
C ASN A 336 -5.04 4.63 28.43
N ALA A 337 -6.19 3.95 28.43
CA ALA A 337 -6.42 2.80 29.32
C ALA A 337 -5.46 1.64 29.02
N SER A 338 -5.27 1.33 27.74
CA SER A 338 -4.38 0.25 27.32
C SER A 338 -2.90 0.55 27.63
N ALA A 339 -2.44 1.79 27.43
CA ALA A 339 -1.07 2.20 27.78
C ALA A 339 -0.79 2.09 29.28
N ILE A 340 -1.73 2.49 30.13
CA ILE A 340 -1.62 2.32 31.60
C ILE A 340 -1.57 0.83 31.97
N GLY A 341 -2.40 -0.01 31.34
CA GLY A 341 -2.38 -1.46 31.54
C GLY A 341 -1.06 -2.10 31.10
N ALA A 342 -0.56 -1.70 29.93
CA ALA A 342 0.72 -2.17 29.38
C ALA A 342 1.89 -1.81 30.29
N ALA A 343 2.02 -0.55 30.70
CA ALA A 343 3.09 -0.11 31.59
C ALA A 343 3.10 -0.86 32.94
N LYS A 344 1.92 -1.12 33.52
CA LYS A 344 1.78 -1.96 34.72
C LYS A 344 2.23 -3.40 34.51
N SER A 345 2.09 -3.94 33.30
CA SER A 345 2.56 -5.29 32.95
C SER A 345 4.08 -5.38 32.73
N CYS A 346 4.74 -4.23 32.53
CA CYS A 346 6.19 -4.11 32.35
C CYS A 346 6.90 -4.05 33.71
N ASN A 347 6.87 -5.18 34.42
CA ASN A 347 7.49 -5.33 35.74
C ASN A 347 8.12 -6.73 35.93
N GLY A 348 8.22 -7.51 34.86
CA GLY A 348 8.80 -8.85 34.86
C GLY A 348 10.30 -8.83 34.55
N GLY A 349 10.85 -10.02 34.35
CA GLY A 349 12.24 -10.20 33.93
C GLY A 349 13.27 -9.93 35.02
N TYR A 350 14.54 -10.19 34.71
CA TYR A 350 15.66 -9.78 35.57
C TYR A 350 15.98 -8.29 35.44
N ASP A 351 15.50 -7.67 34.37
CA ASP A 351 15.64 -6.26 34.03
C ASP A 351 14.63 -5.36 34.78
N GLY A 352 13.60 -5.96 35.38
CA GLY A 352 12.55 -5.28 36.14
C GLY A 352 11.53 -4.52 35.28
N HIS A 353 11.60 -4.64 33.95
CA HIS A 353 10.73 -3.92 33.01
C HIS A 353 10.27 -4.77 31.83
N THR A 354 10.49 -6.10 31.86
CA THR A 354 9.93 -6.99 30.84
C THR A 354 8.40 -6.96 30.84
N CYS A 355 7.81 -6.61 29.68
CA CYS A 355 6.37 -6.52 29.50
C CYS A 355 5.69 -7.90 29.33
N GLY A 356 4.48 -8.00 29.86
CA GLY A 356 3.63 -9.18 29.71
C GLY A 356 2.63 -9.06 28.56
N LEU A 357 1.91 -10.15 28.29
CA LEU A 357 0.89 -10.17 27.25
C LEU A 357 -0.43 -9.56 27.76
N SER A 358 -0.87 -9.91 28.97
CA SER A 358 -2.16 -9.49 29.52
C SER A 358 -2.09 -8.19 30.33
N TRP A 359 -2.48 -7.09 29.68
CA TRP A 359 -2.49 -5.75 30.29
C TRP A 359 -3.59 -5.57 31.34
N GLN A 360 -4.62 -6.42 31.30
CA GLN A 360 -5.72 -6.43 32.27
C GLN A 360 -5.27 -6.93 33.66
N LYS A 361 -4.19 -7.71 33.73
CA LYS A 361 -3.70 -8.29 34.99
C LYS A 361 -3.09 -7.23 35.92
N GLY A 362 -2.63 -6.10 35.37
CA GLY A 362 -1.96 -5.04 36.12
C GLY A 362 -0.59 -5.42 36.69
N THR A 363 0.00 -6.50 36.18
CA THR A 363 1.34 -7.02 36.51
C THR A 363 1.75 -8.00 35.41
N ASN A 364 3.04 -8.31 35.28
CA ASN A 364 3.51 -9.31 34.32
C ASN A 364 2.78 -10.65 34.53
N ASP A 365 2.35 -11.25 33.42
CA ASP A 365 1.48 -12.42 33.42
C ASP A 365 2.23 -13.75 33.29
N GLY A 366 3.56 -13.71 33.20
CA GLY A 366 4.42 -14.85 32.94
C GLY A 366 4.73 -15.05 31.45
N TYR A 367 4.06 -14.31 30.56
CA TYR A 367 4.46 -14.19 29.17
C TYR A 367 5.52 -13.09 29.03
N TYR A 368 6.42 -13.30 28.06
CA TYR A 368 7.46 -12.37 27.69
C TYR A 368 7.97 -12.71 26.29
N GLY A 369 8.55 -11.71 25.63
CA GLY A 369 9.04 -11.86 24.28
C GLY A 369 9.03 -10.55 23.51
N MET A 370 9.55 -10.61 22.30
CA MET A 370 9.61 -9.49 21.36
C MET A 370 8.21 -8.96 21.04
N GLY A 371 7.21 -9.84 20.86
CA GLY A 371 5.84 -9.43 20.57
C GLY A 371 5.17 -8.66 21.71
N GLU A 372 5.42 -9.08 22.96
CA GLU A 372 4.95 -8.38 24.15
C GLU A 372 5.60 -7.00 24.30
N GLN A 373 6.92 -6.91 24.13
CA GLN A 373 7.66 -5.64 24.18
C GLN A 373 7.18 -4.69 23.07
N MET A 374 7.05 -5.19 21.84
CA MET A 374 6.59 -4.43 20.69
C MET A 374 5.16 -3.92 20.87
N SER A 375 4.24 -4.76 21.36
CA SER A 375 2.87 -4.35 21.66
C SER A 375 2.81 -3.26 22.72
N ALA A 376 3.61 -3.37 23.79
CA ALA A 376 3.69 -2.36 24.84
C ALA A 376 4.30 -1.05 24.32
N LEU A 377 5.36 -1.13 23.52
CA LEU A 377 6.01 0.02 22.88
C LEU A 377 5.00 0.80 22.04
N GLU A 378 4.27 0.12 21.16
CA GLU A 378 3.28 0.75 20.28
C GLU A 378 2.18 1.46 21.04
N ILE A 379 1.54 0.80 22.02
CA ILE A 379 0.40 1.42 22.70
C ILE A 379 0.83 2.60 23.58
N ILE A 380 2.00 2.52 24.23
CA ILE A 380 2.49 3.57 25.12
C ILE A 380 2.97 4.78 24.30
N GLN A 381 3.72 4.58 23.23
CA GLN A 381 4.20 5.71 22.42
C GLN A 381 3.05 6.43 21.70
N ASN A 382 1.97 5.72 21.35
CA ASN A 382 0.79 6.33 20.71
C ASN A 382 0.03 7.31 21.61
N LEU A 383 0.35 7.43 22.90
CA LEU A 383 -0.10 8.55 23.72
C LEU A 383 0.30 9.92 23.15
N LEU A 384 1.39 9.97 22.38
CA LEU A 384 1.95 11.20 21.79
C LEU A 384 1.42 11.51 20.38
N ILE A 385 0.68 10.58 19.74
CA ILE A 385 0.43 10.66 18.29
C ILE A 385 -0.33 11.92 17.87
N ASN A 386 -1.28 12.37 18.70
CA ASN A 386 -2.08 13.57 18.44
C ASN A 386 -1.33 14.89 18.72
N ASP A 387 -0.13 14.84 19.28
CA ASP A 387 0.75 16.02 19.44
C ASP A 387 1.55 16.34 18.16
N TYR A 388 1.50 15.45 17.17
CA TYR A 388 2.22 15.56 15.90
C TYR A 388 1.27 15.76 14.71
N PRO A 389 1.76 16.37 13.62
CA PRO A 389 0.98 16.49 12.40
C PRO A 389 0.66 15.12 11.80
N PRO A 390 -0.39 15.02 10.95
CA PRO A 390 -0.65 13.84 10.15
C PRO A 390 0.56 13.39 9.32
N PRO A 391 0.61 12.10 8.93
CA PRO A 391 1.60 11.58 7.99
C PRO A 391 1.80 12.52 6.80
N LEU A 392 3.04 12.73 6.37
CA LEU A 392 3.35 13.67 5.29
C LEU A 392 2.70 13.23 3.98
N VAL A 393 2.56 14.20 3.08
CA VAL A 393 2.25 13.99 1.66
C VAL A 393 3.39 14.56 0.84
N ALA A 394 3.54 14.13 -0.41
CA ALA A 394 4.52 14.73 -1.31
C ALA A 394 4.28 16.25 -1.39
N PRO A 395 5.33 17.10 -1.24
CA PRO A 395 5.17 18.55 -1.28
C PRO A 395 4.66 18.98 -2.66
N ASN A 396 3.37 19.31 -2.74
CA ASN A 396 2.61 19.54 -3.98
C ASN A 396 2.39 18.25 -4.79
N GLY A 397 1.13 17.90 -5.06
CA GLY A 397 0.74 16.86 -6.04
C GLY A 397 1.10 17.23 -7.49
N GLY A 398 2.36 17.59 -7.74
CA GLY A 398 2.95 17.92 -9.01
C GLY A 398 4.21 17.09 -9.20
N CYS A 399 4.33 16.47 -10.37
CA CYS A 399 5.55 15.81 -10.82
C CYS A 399 6.74 16.75 -10.57
N PHE A 400 7.69 16.33 -9.74
CA PHE A 400 8.89 17.12 -9.53
C PHE A 400 9.79 17.06 -10.77
N ASN A 401 10.28 18.23 -11.14
CA ASN A 401 11.53 18.44 -11.88
C ASN A 401 12.74 18.05 -11.00
N GLU A 402 12.77 16.82 -10.53
CA GLU A 402 14.05 16.14 -10.35
C GLU A 402 14.15 15.16 -11.51
N THR A 403 15.31 15.09 -12.17
CA THR A 403 15.61 14.09 -13.19
C THR A 403 15.59 12.70 -12.57
N VAL A 404 14.41 12.22 -12.25
CA VAL A 404 14.11 10.80 -12.06
C VAL A 404 14.05 10.27 -13.48
N ASN A 405 14.92 9.30 -13.79
CA ASN A 405 14.77 8.47 -14.97
C ASN A 405 13.47 7.67 -14.82
N ASP A 406 12.35 8.33 -15.13
CA ASP A 406 11.01 7.75 -15.17
C ASP A 406 10.91 6.77 -16.34
N THR A 407 11.52 5.61 -16.13
CA THR A 407 11.45 4.48 -17.05
C THR A 407 10.62 3.34 -16.47
N GLN A 408 10.11 3.46 -15.24
CA GLN A 408 9.45 2.36 -14.52
C GLN A 408 8.05 2.64 -13.99
N THR A 409 7.47 3.86 -14.08
CA THR A 409 6.07 4.11 -13.64
C THR A 409 5.00 3.73 -14.68
N ARG A 410 5.29 2.84 -15.64
CA ARG A 410 4.26 2.32 -16.54
C ARG A 410 3.43 1.25 -15.83
N LEU A 411 2.38 1.68 -15.11
CA LEU A 411 1.24 0.83 -14.78
C LEU A 411 0.75 0.19 -16.08
N ARG A 412 0.80 -1.14 -16.20
CA ARG A 412 0.18 -1.85 -17.32
C ARG A 412 -1.33 -1.79 -17.13
N PRO A 413 -2.10 -1.16 -18.04
CA PRO A 413 -3.55 -1.25 -17.97
C PRO A 413 -4.00 -2.71 -18.19
N PRO A 414 -5.21 -3.08 -17.73
CA PRO A 414 -5.82 -4.35 -18.12
C PRO A 414 -5.87 -4.45 -19.64
N ARG A 415 -5.68 -5.66 -20.21
CA ARG A 415 -5.56 -5.90 -21.66
C ARG A 415 -6.64 -5.16 -22.50
N GLY A 416 -6.29 -3.99 -23.03
CA GLY A 416 -6.99 -3.26 -24.08
C GLY A 416 -6.27 -3.42 -25.43
N LEU A 417 -6.97 -3.11 -26.53
CA LEU A 417 -6.51 -3.36 -27.91
C LEU A 417 -5.14 -2.71 -28.19
N ASN A 418 -4.14 -3.53 -28.53
CA ASN A 418 -2.84 -3.06 -29.02
C ASN A 418 -2.91 -2.84 -30.54
N VAL A 419 -2.68 -1.62 -30.99
CA VAL A 419 -2.60 -1.26 -32.42
C VAL A 419 -1.16 -0.86 -32.75
N THR A 420 -0.58 -1.44 -33.79
CA THR A 420 0.80 -1.15 -34.25
C THR A 420 0.79 -0.45 -35.62
N SER A 421 1.90 0.23 -35.96
CA SER A 421 2.06 1.20 -37.05
C SER A 421 1.42 0.79 -38.38
N ARG A 422 0.57 1.71 -38.87
CA ARG A 422 -0.32 1.63 -40.04
C ARG A 422 -1.50 0.68 -39.87
N THR A 423 -2.35 0.99 -38.90
CA THR A 423 -3.73 0.49 -38.90
C THR A 423 -4.66 1.62 -39.33
N THR A 424 -5.20 1.54 -40.54
CA THR A 424 -6.34 2.36 -40.94
C THR A 424 -7.59 1.71 -40.35
N LEU A 425 -8.16 2.31 -39.29
CA LEU A 425 -9.42 1.85 -38.69
C LEU A 425 -10.59 2.25 -39.60
N ASN A 426 -10.76 1.54 -40.72
CA ASN A 426 -11.92 1.74 -41.59
C ASN A 426 -13.12 0.96 -41.06
N GLY A 427 -14.16 1.68 -40.66
CA GLY A 427 -15.49 1.10 -40.38
C GLY A 427 -15.71 0.57 -38.95
N THR A 428 -14.84 0.90 -37.99
CA THR A 428 -15.05 0.49 -36.58
C THR A 428 -16.00 1.46 -35.86
N VAL A 429 -17.11 0.96 -35.34
CA VAL A 429 -18.00 1.72 -34.44
C VAL A 429 -17.37 1.72 -33.05
N ILE A 430 -16.98 2.90 -32.57
CA ILE A 430 -16.37 3.06 -31.24
C ILE A 430 -17.48 3.45 -30.26
N PRO A 431 -17.74 2.65 -29.20
CA PRO A 431 -18.76 2.97 -28.20
C PRO A 431 -18.45 4.27 -27.44
N GLN A 432 -19.50 4.88 -26.88
CA GLN A 432 -19.39 6.06 -26.03
C GLN A 432 -18.43 5.81 -24.85
N GLY A 433 -17.52 6.75 -24.57
CA GLY A 433 -16.59 6.67 -23.43
C GLY A 433 -15.39 5.75 -23.65
N THR A 434 -15.08 5.37 -24.89
CA THR A 434 -13.92 4.51 -25.19
C THR A 434 -12.62 5.29 -25.12
N PHE A 435 -11.64 4.73 -24.41
CA PHE A 435 -10.24 5.17 -24.44
C PHE A 435 -9.48 4.45 -25.55
N ILE A 436 -8.90 5.21 -26.47
CA ILE A 436 -8.06 4.68 -27.54
C ILE A 436 -6.61 4.93 -27.16
N TYR A 437 -5.85 3.86 -26.94
CA TYR A 437 -4.44 3.89 -26.56
C TYR A 437 -3.58 3.44 -27.74
N ILE A 438 -2.70 4.30 -28.24
CA ILE A 438 -1.73 3.95 -29.28
C ILE A 438 -0.33 4.08 -28.68
N ASN A 439 0.41 2.97 -28.68
CA ASN A 439 1.78 2.90 -28.19
C ASN A 439 2.67 2.41 -29.33
N ASP A 440 3.29 3.36 -30.02
CA ASP A 440 4.24 3.07 -31.09
C ASP A 440 5.49 3.92 -30.91
N THR A 441 6.64 3.25 -30.89
CA THR A 441 7.93 3.85 -30.58
C THR A 441 8.58 4.54 -31.78
N ASN A 442 8.10 4.32 -33.01
CA ASN A 442 8.68 4.88 -34.23
C ASN A 442 7.62 5.32 -35.24
N ILE A 443 6.91 6.41 -34.92
CA ILE A 443 5.96 7.04 -35.83
C ILE A 443 6.73 7.97 -36.79
N THR A 444 7.10 7.47 -37.97
CA THR A 444 7.85 8.23 -38.98
C THR A 444 6.97 8.77 -40.12
N GLY A 445 5.72 9.14 -39.81
CA GLY A 445 4.73 9.70 -40.75
C GLY A 445 3.44 10.10 -40.03
N GLY A 446 2.55 10.85 -40.71
CA GLY A 446 1.27 11.28 -40.12
C GLY A 446 0.41 10.11 -39.62
N VAL A 447 -0.24 10.30 -38.47
CA VAL A 447 -1.21 9.34 -37.90
C VAL A 447 -2.60 9.84 -38.23
N SER A 448 -3.30 9.16 -39.12
CA SER A 448 -4.70 9.46 -39.43
C SER A 448 -5.62 8.54 -38.65
N VAL A 449 -6.39 9.10 -37.72
CA VAL A 449 -7.47 8.39 -37.02
C VAL A 449 -8.79 8.86 -37.61
N VAL A 450 -9.42 8.05 -38.46
CA VAL A 450 -10.72 8.38 -39.05
C VAL A 450 -11.82 7.94 -38.08
N LEU A 451 -12.53 8.90 -37.51
CA LEU A 451 -13.68 8.67 -36.64
C LEU A 451 -14.96 8.77 -37.49
N ASN A 452 -15.86 7.80 -37.37
CA ASN A 452 -17.14 7.80 -38.08
C ASN A 452 -18.06 8.95 -37.57
N SER A 453 -18.95 9.48 -38.42
CA SER A 453 -20.00 10.46 -38.08
C SER A 453 -20.91 10.10 -36.88
N ASN A 454 -20.92 8.84 -36.44
CA ASN A 454 -21.63 8.38 -35.25
C ASN A 454 -20.81 8.51 -33.95
N THR A 455 -19.60 9.06 -34.00
CA THR A 455 -18.78 9.33 -32.81
C THR A 455 -19.33 10.56 -32.08
N THR A 456 -19.82 10.38 -30.86
CA THR A 456 -20.36 11.48 -30.04
C THR A 456 -19.26 12.12 -29.20
N ALA A 457 -19.46 13.40 -28.82
CA ALA A 457 -18.56 14.15 -27.95
C ALA A 457 -18.27 13.40 -26.63
N GLY A 458 -17.01 13.42 -26.16
CA GLY A 458 -16.58 12.75 -24.92
C GLY A 458 -15.74 11.47 -25.08
N SER A 459 -15.21 11.18 -26.27
CA SER A 459 -14.22 10.11 -26.49
C SER A 459 -12.78 10.63 -26.30
N TYR A 460 -11.87 9.79 -25.80
CA TYR A 460 -10.50 10.16 -25.45
C TYR A 460 -9.47 9.35 -26.26
N LEU A 461 -8.49 10.05 -26.86
CA LEU A 461 -7.36 9.46 -27.59
C LEU A 461 -6.07 9.77 -26.85
N TYR A 462 -5.26 8.74 -26.60
CA TYR A 462 -3.94 8.85 -26.01
C TYR A 462 -2.88 8.24 -26.94
N LEU A 463 -1.88 9.06 -27.26
CA LEU A 463 -0.75 8.68 -28.11
C LEU A 463 0.53 8.69 -27.26
N ASN A 464 1.19 7.54 -27.15
CA ASN A 464 2.52 7.42 -26.55
C ASN A 464 3.53 7.08 -27.65
N SER A 465 4.41 8.03 -27.96
CA SER A 465 5.51 7.83 -28.91
C SER A 465 6.80 8.45 -28.39
N THR A 466 7.91 7.73 -28.59
CA THR A 466 9.25 8.14 -28.15
C THR A 466 10.03 8.89 -29.23
N ASN A 467 9.53 8.92 -30.47
CA ASN A 467 10.11 9.65 -31.60
C ASN A 467 9.00 10.27 -32.47
N LEU A 468 8.69 11.54 -32.24
CA LEU A 468 7.82 12.34 -33.14
C LEU A 468 8.72 13.24 -33.99
N THR A 469 8.78 13.01 -35.29
CA THR A 469 9.50 13.89 -36.22
C THR A 469 8.65 15.14 -36.54
N ALA A 470 9.32 16.28 -36.73
CA ALA A 470 8.67 17.50 -37.23
C ALA A 470 7.91 17.21 -38.54
N GLY A 471 6.63 17.56 -38.60
CA GLY A 471 5.73 17.19 -39.70
C GLY A 471 4.83 15.98 -39.43
N THR A 472 4.64 15.59 -38.16
CA THR A 472 3.58 14.64 -37.79
C THR A 472 2.23 15.37 -37.74
N TYR A 473 1.28 14.95 -38.58
CA TYR A 473 -0.05 15.54 -38.69
C TYR A 473 -1.11 14.55 -38.20
N MET A 474 -2.10 15.05 -37.45
CA MET A 474 -3.35 14.33 -37.19
C MET A 474 -4.42 14.84 -38.15
N PHE A 475 -5.08 13.94 -38.86
CA PHE A 475 -6.14 14.27 -39.81
C PHE A 475 -7.49 13.79 -39.28
N TYR A 476 -8.48 14.68 -39.34
CA TYR A 476 -9.89 14.37 -39.16
C TYR A 476 -10.58 14.51 -40.52
N GLU A 477 -11.26 13.46 -40.98
CA GLU A 477 -11.98 13.45 -42.26
C GLU A 477 -13.42 13.00 -42.00
N PRO A 478 -14.42 13.90 -42.04
CA PRO A 478 -15.82 13.53 -41.84
C PRO A 478 -16.36 12.76 -43.05
N SER A 479 -17.09 11.67 -42.81
CA SER A 479 -17.46 10.67 -43.82
C SER A 479 -18.60 11.05 -44.77
N THR A 480 -18.89 12.34 -44.98
CA THR A 480 -19.86 12.78 -45.98
C THR A 480 -19.15 13.61 -47.03
N GLN A 481 -19.22 13.18 -48.30
CA GLN A 481 -18.80 13.95 -49.47
C GLN A 481 -19.40 15.36 -49.39
N VAL A 482 -18.58 16.30 -48.93
CA VAL A 482 -18.75 17.72 -49.17
C VAL A 482 -17.39 18.17 -49.66
N ASP A 483 -17.33 18.64 -50.91
CA ASP A 483 -16.17 19.38 -51.41
C ASP A 483 -15.97 20.58 -50.47
N ILE A 484 -15.06 20.44 -49.51
CA ILE A 484 -14.63 21.54 -48.65
C ILE A 484 -13.12 21.69 -48.82
N VAL A 485 -12.78 22.70 -49.62
CA VAL A 485 -11.50 23.39 -49.59
C VAL A 485 -11.31 23.93 -48.17
N GLY A 486 -10.50 23.25 -47.36
CA GLY A 486 -10.15 23.72 -46.02
C GLY A 486 -10.10 22.64 -44.95
N GLY A 487 -9.20 21.66 -45.11
CA GLY A 487 -8.78 20.84 -43.97
C GLY A 487 -7.97 21.69 -43.00
N SER A 488 -8.36 21.74 -41.73
CA SER A 488 -7.57 22.40 -40.68
C SER A 488 -6.30 21.59 -40.44
N ILE A 489 -5.17 22.06 -40.96
CA ILE A 489 -3.85 21.50 -40.69
C ILE A 489 -3.36 22.07 -39.36
N PHE A 490 -3.24 21.24 -38.33
CA PHE A 490 -2.59 21.64 -37.08
C PHE A 490 -1.08 21.44 -37.20
N ASN A 491 -0.33 22.54 -37.15
CA ASN A 491 1.12 22.55 -37.28
C ASN A 491 1.77 22.54 -35.89
N CYS A 492 2.35 21.41 -35.48
CA CYS A 492 3.25 21.37 -34.32
C CYS A 492 4.63 21.85 -34.77
N SER A 493 4.88 23.15 -34.69
CA SER A 493 6.24 23.69 -34.81
C SER A 493 6.66 24.34 -33.49
N SER A 494 7.54 23.70 -32.74
CA SER A 494 8.43 24.42 -31.82
C SER A 494 9.87 24.04 -32.16
N ASN A 495 10.63 25.04 -32.58
CA ASN A 495 12.07 24.91 -32.74
C ASN A 495 12.65 24.75 -31.33
N ASN A 496 13.20 23.57 -31.02
CA ASN A 496 13.85 23.14 -29.77
C ASN A 496 12.98 22.34 -28.78
N LEU A 497 12.51 21.18 -29.20
CA LEU A 497 12.13 20.10 -28.27
C LEU A 497 12.95 18.85 -28.57
N THR A 498 13.93 18.57 -27.71
CA THR A 498 14.57 17.26 -27.55
C THR A 498 14.02 16.68 -26.26
N HIS A 499 12.95 15.88 -26.30
CA HIS A 499 12.51 14.83 -25.34
C HIS A 499 11.04 14.44 -25.57
N SER A 500 10.67 13.23 -25.14
CA SER A 500 9.36 12.56 -25.32
C SER A 500 8.21 13.34 -24.68
N PHE A 501 7.06 13.42 -25.36
CA PHE A 501 5.82 14.02 -24.83
C PHE A 501 4.63 13.07 -24.97
N ASP A 502 3.76 13.06 -23.96
CA ASP A 502 2.41 12.51 -24.04
C ASP A 502 1.44 13.59 -24.53
N LEU A 503 0.61 13.27 -25.53
CA LEU A 503 -0.39 14.19 -26.10
C LEU A 503 -1.81 13.71 -25.74
N PHE A 504 -2.61 14.57 -25.09
CA PHE A 504 -4.02 14.30 -24.78
C PHE A 504 -4.95 15.31 -25.49
N CYS A 505 -5.95 14.78 -26.20
CA CYS A 505 -6.95 15.58 -26.92
C CYS A 505 -8.36 15.12 -26.53
N LYS A 506 -9.26 16.08 -26.24
CA LYS A 506 -10.70 15.83 -26.06
C LYS A 506 -11.46 16.36 -27.25
N LEU A 507 -12.32 15.54 -27.86
CA LEU A 507 -13.23 15.98 -28.91
C LEU A 507 -14.37 16.80 -28.29
N THR A 508 -14.43 18.09 -28.61
CA THR A 508 -15.42 19.01 -28.03
C THR A 508 -16.68 19.16 -28.87
N ASN A 509 -16.58 18.97 -30.19
CA ASN A 509 -17.73 19.00 -31.09
C ASN A 509 -17.56 18.00 -32.24
N SER A 510 -18.56 17.12 -32.43
CA SER A 510 -18.53 16.08 -33.45
C SER A 510 -18.84 16.59 -34.87
N SER A 511 -19.43 17.79 -35.00
CA SER A 511 -19.84 18.34 -36.29
C SER A 511 -18.73 19.08 -37.04
N ASP A 512 -17.73 19.62 -36.34
CA ASP A 512 -16.58 20.34 -36.93
C ASP A 512 -15.22 19.70 -36.65
N GLY A 513 -15.16 18.64 -35.83
CA GLY A 513 -13.91 17.93 -35.51
C GLY A 513 -12.97 18.71 -34.59
N SER A 514 -13.46 19.72 -33.87
CA SER A 514 -12.64 20.52 -32.96
C SER A 514 -12.19 19.72 -31.72
N PHE A 515 -10.89 19.79 -31.43
CA PHE A 515 -10.28 19.21 -30.22
C PHE A 515 -9.72 20.32 -29.33
N VAL A 516 -9.84 20.12 -28.01
CA VAL A 516 -9.12 20.94 -27.02
C VAL A 516 -7.96 20.13 -26.46
N PHE A 517 -6.77 20.73 -26.46
CA PHE A 517 -5.56 20.18 -25.87
C PHE A 517 -5.49 20.58 -24.41
N TYR A 518 -5.24 19.62 -23.53
CA TYR A 518 -5.16 19.86 -22.09
C TYR A 518 -3.71 19.80 -21.62
N ASN A 519 -3.31 20.80 -20.84
CA ASN A 519 -2.24 20.64 -19.87
C ASN A 519 -2.82 19.99 -18.60
N ASN A 520 -2.02 19.13 -17.97
CA ASN A 520 -2.34 18.11 -16.97
C ASN A 520 -3.28 18.57 -15.84
N THR A 521 -3.23 19.85 -15.44
CA THR A 521 -3.99 20.39 -14.30
C THR A 521 -5.50 20.57 -14.55
N ASN A 522 -5.92 20.93 -15.77
CA ASN A 522 -7.35 21.13 -16.08
C ASN A 522 -8.08 19.81 -16.38
N LEU A 523 -7.32 18.76 -16.74
CA LEU A 523 -7.83 17.43 -17.07
C LEU A 523 -8.47 16.73 -15.85
N VAL A 524 -7.86 16.86 -14.67
CA VAL A 524 -8.34 16.21 -13.44
C VAL A 524 -9.71 16.75 -13.02
N ASN A 525 -9.93 18.07 -13.17
CA ASN A 525 -11.19 18.70 -12.80
C ASN A 525 -12.33 18.36 -13.79
N ASP A 526 -12.01 18.27 -15.09
CA ASP A 526 -13.00 17.91 -16.11
C ASP A 526 -13.38 16.41 -16.06
N LEU A 527 -12.41 15.51 -15.81
CA LEU A 527 -12.68 14.08 -15.60
C LEU A 527 -13.56 13.86 -14.36
N ARG A 528 -13.29 14.61 -13.28
CA ARG A 528 -14.07 14.55 -12.04
C ARG A 528 -15.54 14.98 -12.25
N ASN A 529 -15.80 15.97 -13.09
CA ASN A 529 -17.16 16.39 -13.46
C ASN A 529 -17.87 15.40 -14.40
N PHE A 530 -17.13 14.75 -15.30
CA PHE A 530 -17.67 13.75 -16.24
C PHE A 530 -18.13 12.47 -15.53
N TYR A 531 -17.36 11.96 -14.57
CA TYR A 531 -17.74 10.77 -13.79
C TYR A 531 -18.99 10.98 -12.93
N ASN A 532 -19.21 12.20 -12.43
CA ASN A 532 -20.37 12.52 -11.60
C ASN A 532 -21.70 12.59 -12.38
N THR A 533 -21.69 12.50 -13.72
CA THR A 533 -22.88 12.80 -14.55
C THR A 533 -23.35 11.66 -15.46
N THR A 534 -22.68 10.48 -15.49
CA THR A 534 -23.07 9.41 -16.43
C THR A 534 -23.06 8.00 -15.82
N ASN A 535 -24.21 7.32 -15.89
CA ASN A 535 -24.35 5.88 -15.62
C ASN A 535 -23.73 5.10 -16.79
N ILE A 536 -22.58 4.44 -16.57
CA ILE A 536 -21.92 3.62 -17.60
C ILE A 536 -22.55 2.22 -17.61
N THR A 537 -23.03 1.78 -18.78
CA THR A 537 -23.43 0.39 -19.04
C THR A 537 -22.30 -0.31 -19.81
N ILE A 538 -21.74 -1.39 -19.26
CA ILE A 538 -20.69 -2.18 -19.92
C ILE A 538 -21.36 -3.15 -20.90
N GLY A 539 -21.34 -2.83 -22.19
CA GLY A 539 -21.78 -3.74 -23.25
C GLY A 539 -20.63 -4.63 -23.74
N THR A 540 -20.77 -5.95 -23.59
CA THR A 540 -19.94 -6.92 -24.32
C THR A 540 -20.41 -7.03 -25.77
N THR A 541 -19.50 -6.94 -26.74
CA THR A 541 -19.81 -7.31 -28.13
C THR A 541 -18.66 -8.08 -28.74
N ILE A 542 -18.96 -9.32 -29.15
CA ILE A 542 -18.12 -10.20 -29.97
C ILE A 542 -18.44 -9.90 -31.44
N LEU A 543 -17.44 -9.71 -32.30
CA LEU A 543 -17.63 -9.83 -33.76
C LEU A 543 -16.49 -10.59 -34.46
N LYS A 544 -16.89 -11.66 -35.15
CA LYS A 544 -16.19 -12.38 -36.23
C LYS A 544 -16.47 -11.70 -37.58
N GLY A 545 -15.52 -11.78 -38.52
CA GLY A 545 -15.70 -11.61 -39.98
C GLY A 545 -14.51 -10.90 -40.64
N ASN A 546 -13.51 -11.62 -41.17
CA ASN A 546 -13.33 -12.05 -42.58
C ASN A 546 -13.44 -10.92 -43.61
N THR A 547 -12.53 -10.66 -44.55
CA THR A 547 -11.20 -11.19 -44.92
C THR A 547 -10.76 -10.29 -46.08
N ASP A 548 -9.47 -9.98 -46.21
CA ASP A 548 -8.90 -10.04 -47.55
C ASP A 548 -7.49 -10.66 -47.54
N ALA A 549 -7.35 -11.68 -48.36
CA ALA A 549 -6.47 -12.83 -48.15
C ALA A 549 -5.15 -12.75 -48.91
N ASN A 550 -4.56 -11.56 -49.08
CA ASN A 550 -3.34 -11.39 -49.89
C ASN A 550 -2.21 -10.54 -49.26
N LEU A 551 -2.28 -10.18 -47.97
CA LEU A 551 -1.17 -9.47 -47.30
C LEU A 551 -0.40 -10.32 -46.28
N THR A 552 -0.89 -11.50 -45.93
CA THR A 552 -0.28 -12.38 -44.91
C THR A 552 0.77 -13.35 -45.45
N SER A 553 1.04 -13.35 -46.76
CA SER A 553 2.04 -14.22 -47.41
C SER A 553 3.39 -13.55 -47.71
N SER A 554 3.54 -12.23 -47.47
CA SER A 554 4.81 -11.52 -47.74
C SER A 554 5.64 -11.18 -46.49
N ILE A 555 5.11 -11.29 -45.26
CA ILE A 555 5.80 -10.83 -44.04
C ILE A 555 6.37 -12.00 -43.21
N ILE A 556 5.91 -13.23 -43.44
CA ILE A 556 6.41 -14.43 -42.73
C ILE A 556 7.65 -15.06 -43.41
N SER A 557 8.06 -14.59 -44.61
CA SER A 557 9.22 -15.17 -45.33
C SER A 557 10.55 -14.40 -45.23
N GLN A 558 10.62 -13.27 -44.51
CA GLN A 558 11.87 -12.47 -44.44
C GLN A 558 12.62 -12.43 -43.09
N ASN A 559 12.12 -13.02 -42.00
CA ASN A 559 12.83 -13.03 -40.71
C ASN A 559 13.16 -14.42 -40.15
N ARG A 560 13.56 -15.35 -41.03
CA ARG A 560 14.09 -16.67 -40.63
C ARG A 560 15.49 -17.02 -41.17
N LYS A 561 16.32 -16.02 -41.48
CA LYS A 561 17.76 -16.20 -41.74
C LYS A 561 18.58 -15.02 -41.22
N LYS A 562 19.66 -15.32 -40.48
CA LYS A 562 20.50 -14.45 -39.63
C LYS A 562 19.88 -14.34 -38.23
N ILE A 563 20.32 -15.07 -37.20
CA ILE A 563 21.70 -15.25 -36.73
C ILE A 563 21.81 -16.64 -36.06
N GLN A 564 22.64 -17.51 -36.65
CA GLN A 564 23.45 -18.49 -35.92
C GLN A 564 24.70 -18.77 -36.75
N THR A 565 25.87 -18.70 -36.10
CA THR A 565 27.23 -19.04 -36.55
C THR A 565 27.86 -18.06 -37.57
N LYS A 566 29.13 -17.62 -37.47
CA LYS A 566 30.31 -18.10 -36.73
C LYS A 566 31.43 -17.04 -36.87
N SER A 567 32.13 -16.72 -35.77
CA SER A 567 33.61 -16.67 -35.61
C SER A 567 33.94 -15.82 -34.39
#